data_AF-A0A8J1TRW7-F1
#
_entry.id   AF-A0A8J1TRW7-F1
#
_cell.length_a   1.000
_cell.length_b   1.000
_cell.length_c   1.000
_cell.angle_alpha   90.00
_cell.angle_beta   90.00
_cell.angle_gamma   90.00
#
_symmetry.space_group_name_H-M   'P 1'
#
loop_
_entity.id
_entity.type
_entity.pdbx_description
1 polymer ?
#
loop_
_entity_poly.entity_id
_entity_poly.type
_entity_poly.pdbx_seq_one_letter_code
_entity_poly.pdbx_strand_id
1 'polypeptide(L)'
;MECDKEMTEEYTQIPIIPEINTLEELIAELQKVFQEDRINVEHVKAVLGAYTSRPRDWRKYAKFDPHRYTRNLVDTGNDKYNLIALCWSEGQGSGIHSHADSHCFVKVLDGDLRETMYDWPKPDEEGEMKQKEINTYGKNGVTYINDSMGLHRMENPSNSDQCVSLHLYSPPFNMCKCFDQRTGHVAETKVTFWSQFGNRTPFKVLKKQDSQACFSVEENAEIDANTLPYCGSPITECENN
;
A
#
# COMPACT_ATOMS: atom_id res chain seq x y z
N MET A 1 -1.60 55.21 4.59
CA MET A 1 -1.58 54.42 3.35
C MET A 1 -0.94 53.10 3.73
N GLU A 2 -1.76 52.07 3.87
CA GLU A 2 -1.39 50.71 4.25
C GLU A 2 -0.33 50.14 3.32
N CYS A 3 0.51 49.25 3.85
CA CYS A 3 0.54 47.87 3.38
C CYS A 3 1.28 47.01 4.41
N ASP A 4 0.51 46.42 5.32
CA ASP A 4 0.87 45.18 6.00
C ASP A 4 1.20 44.11 4.95
N LYS A 5 2.28 43.36 5.15
CA LYS A 5 2.29 41.90 5.14
C LYS A 5 3.45 41.43 6.02
N GLU A 6 3.15 41.27 7.31
CA GLU A 6 3.89 40.34 8.16
C GLU A 6 3.80 38.95 7.51
N MET A 7 4.96 38.45 7.08
CA MET A 7 5.11 37.11 6.54
C MET A 7 5.54 36.22 7.71
N THR A 8 4.57 35.78 8.52
CA THR A 8 4.82 34.79 9.57
C THR A 8 4.97 33.43 8.92
N GLU A 9 6.21 33.04 8.63
CA GLU A 9 6.55 31.62 8.43
C GLU A 9 6.32 30.91 9.76
N GLU A 10 5.17 30.24 9.88
CA GLU A 10 4.87 29.36 11.00
C GLU A 10 5.75 28.10 10.84
N TYR A 11 6.99 28.18 11.33
CA TYR A 11 7.84 27.01 11.53
C TYR A 11 7.16 26.13 12.58
N THR A 12 6.25 25.24 12.17
CA THR A 12 5.73 24.20 13.05
C THR A 12 6.90 23.32 13.49
N GLN A 13 7.41 23.56 14.70
CA GLN A 13 8.40 22.69 15.30
C GLN A 13 7.84 21.28 15.35
N ILE A 14 8.56 20.33 14.74
CA ILE A 14 8.23 18.91 14.88
C ILE A 14 8.36 18.59 16.38
N PRO A 15 7.32 18.06 17.04
CA PRO A 15 7.40 17.68 18.44
C PRO A 15 8.57 16.73 18.71
N ILE A 16 9.11 16.77 19.93
CA ILE A 16 10.17 15.85 20.34
C ILE A 16 9.61 14.43 20.28
N ILE A 17 10.23 13.59 19.45
CA ILE A 17 9.81 12.20 19.27
C ILE A 17 10.49 11.36 20.35
N PRO A 18 9.73 10.60 21.16
CA PRO A 18 10.32 9.71 22.13
C PRO A 18 11.10 8.58 21.45
N GLU A 19 11.94 7.89 22.21
CA GLU A 19 12.55 6.65 21.73
C GLU A 19 11.46 5.57 21.58
N ILE A 20 11.34 4.97 20.39
CA ILE A 20 10.33 3.96 20.08
C ILE A 20 11.02 2.62 19.81
N ASN A 21 10.95 1.72 20.78
CA ASN A 21 11.67 0.44 20.82
C ASN A 21 10.80 -0.76 20.43
N THR A 22 9.48 -0.61 20.39
CA THR A 22 8.52 -1.67 20.07
C THR A 22 7.40 -1.17 19.15
N LEU A 23 6.71 -2.09 18.47
CA LEU A 23 5.51 -1.76 17.69
C LEU A 23 4.38 -1.24 18.59
N GLU A 24 4.26 -1.77 19.81
CA GLU A 24 3.28 -1.30 20.79
C GLU A 24 3.51 0.17 21.20
N GLU A 25 4.77 0.58 21.41
CA GLU A 25 5.12 1.98 21.66
C GLU A 25 4.85 2.87 20.43
N LEU A 26 5.13 2.36 19.21
CA LEU A 26 4.80 3.07 17.99
C LEU A 26 3.29 3.33 17.87
N ILE A 27 2.47 2.31 18.12
CA ILE A 27 1.01 2.43 18.09
C ILE A 27 0.54 3.45 19.13
N ALA A 28 1.07 3.40 20.36
CA ALA A 28 0.72 4.35 21.40
C ALA A 28 1.08 5.79 21.02
N GLU A 29 2.20 6.01 20.34
CA GLU A 29 2.58 7.35 19.88
C GLU A 29 1.71 7.83 18.71
N LEU A 30 1.44 6.97 17.71
CA LEU A 30 0.52 7.29 16.62
C LEU A 30 -0.88 7.65 17.14
N GLN A 31 -1.40 6.92 18.13
CA GLN A 31 -2.68 7.23 18.75
C GLN A 31 -2.70 8.62 19.41
N LYS A 32 -1.57 9.16 19.88
CA LYS A 32 -1.49 10.55 20.36
C LYS A 32 -1.48 11.53 19.20
N VAL A 33 -0.64 11.27 18.18
CA VAL A 33 -0.52 12.15 17.00
C VAL A 33 -1.87 12.34 16.30
N PHE A 34 -2.67 11.28 16.19
CA PHE A 34 -3.98 11.32 15.52
C PHE A 34 -5.16 11.70 16.45
N GLN A 35 -4.90 12.11 17.70
CA GLN A 35 -5.93 12.78 18.51
C GLN A 35 -6.20 14.21 18.05
N GLU A 36 -5.22 14.85 17.42
CA GLU A 36 -5.36 16.17 16.82
C GLU A 36 -6.16 16.10 15.51
N ASP A 37 -6.93 17.15 15.20
CA ASP A 37 -7.73 17.19 13.97
C ASP A 37 -6.89 17.44 12.71
N ARG A 38 -5.66 17.93 12.86
CA ARG A 38 -4.75 18.22 11.75
C ARG A 38 -3.61 17.22 11.73
N ILE A 39 -3.37 16.61 10.57
CA ILE A 39 -2.28 15.66 10.37
C ILE A 39 -1.04 16.43 9.89
N ASN A 40 0.00 16.47 10.73
CA ASN A 40 1.32 16.90 10.31
C ASN A 40 2.07 15.71 9.68
N VAL A 41 2.17 15.71 8.35
CA VAL A 41 2.78 14.62 7.56
C VAL A 41 4.23 14.35 7.99
N GLU A 42 5.04 15.39 8.19
CA GLU A 42 6.44 15.21 8.56
C GLU A 42 6.59 14.68 9.98
N HIS A 43 5.70 15.07 10.91
CA HIS A 43 5.68 14.49 12.26
C HIS A 43 5.35 13.00 12.22
N VAL A 44 4.31 12.57 11.49
CA VAL A 44 3.94 11.15 11.37
C VAL A 44 5.06 10.34 10.72
N LYS A 45 5.69 10.85 9.65
CA LYS A 45 6.85 10.21 9.02
C LYS A 45 8.00 10.04 10.00
N ALA A 46 8.27 11.06 10.81
CA ALA A 46 9.35 11.02 11.78
C ALA A 46 9.04 10.03 12.93
N VAL A 47 7.78 9.94 13.39
CA VAL A 47 7.35 8.94 14.39
C VAL A 47 7.50 7.52 13.83
N LEU A 48 7.05 7.27 12.58
CA LEU A 48 7.30 6.00 11.91
C LEU A 48 8.79 5.71 11.74
N GLY A 49 9.60 6.74 11.42
CA GLY A 49 11.05 6.65 11.26
C GLY A 49 11.79 6.30 12.56
N ALA A 50 11.33 6.82 13.71
CA ALA A 50 11.93 6.57 15.01
C ALA A 50 11.82 5.11 15.47
N TYR A 51 10.79 4.38 15.03
CA TYR A 51 10.69 2.96 15.29
C TYR A 51 11.71 2.15 14.46
N THR A 52 12.61 1.43 15.13
CA THR A 52 13.49 0.46 14.47
C THR A 52 12.82 -0.91 14.40
N SER A 53 12.53 -1.40 13.19
CA SER A 53 11.82 -2.65 12.95
C SER A 53 12.52 -3.86 13.56
N ARG A 54 11.78 -4.63 14.37
CA ARG A 54 12.22 -5.90 14.95
C ARG A 54 11.17 -6.98 14.66
N PRO A 55 11.52 -8.09 13.99
CA PRO A 55 10.55 -9.14 13.62
C PRO A 55 9.69 -9.65 14.78
N ARG A 56 10.25 -9.72 16.00
CA ARG A 56 9.51 -10.17 17.18
C ARG A 56 8.27 -9.32 17.51
N ASP A 57 8.26 -8.04 17.13
CA ASP A 57 7.18 -7.11 17.46
C ASP A 57 5.97 -7.31 16.52
N TRP A 58 6.23 -7.66 15.24
CA TRP A 58 5.22 -7.70 14.18
C TRP A 58 4.96 -9.09 13.59
N ARG A 59 5.76 -10.12 13.91
CA ARG A 59 5.63 -11.48 13.34
C ARG A 59 4.23 -12.08 13.50
N LYS A 60 3.48 -11.72 14.56
CA LYS A 60 2.08 -12.17 14.75
C LYS A 60 1.13 -11.73 13.62
N TYR A 61 1.45 -10.61 12.96
CA TYR A 61 0.70 -10.04 11.83
C TYR A 61 1.23 -10.47 10.46
N ALA A 62 2.47 -11.00 10.38
CA ALA A 62 3.11 -11.37 9.13
C ALA A 62 2.54 -12.69 8.56
N LYS A 63 1.38 -12.62 7.90
CA LYS A 63 0.69 -13.80 7.36
C LYS A 63 0.69 -13.76 5.83
N PHE A 64 1.65 -14.43 5.23
CA PHE A 64 1.82 -14.48 3.77
C PHE A 64 0.79 -15.37 3.07
N ASP A 65 0.62 -15.13 1.77
CA ASP A 65 -0.06 -16.01 0.82
C ASP A 65 0.83 -16.11 -0.45
N PRO A 66 0.99 -17.31 -1.03
CA PRO A 66 1.89 -17.49 -2.16
C PRO A 66 1.38 -16.85 -3.46
N HIS A 67 0.08 -16.58 -3.58
CA HIS A 67 -0.53 -16.13 -4.83
C HIS A 67 -0.84 -14.63 -4.85
N ARG A 68 -0.91 -13.98 -3.69
CA ARG A 68 -1.15 -12.54 -3.58
C ARG A 68 -0.57 -11.97 -2.30
N TYR A 69 -0.29 -10.66 -2.31
CA TYR A 69 0.06 -9.97 -1.08
C TYR A 69 -1.14 -9.95 -0.14
N THR A 70 -0.90 -9.94 1.17
CA THR A 70 -1.96 -9.96 2.18
C THR A 70 -2.00 -8.66 2.97
N ARG A 71 -3.19 -8.28 3.45
CA ARG A 71 -3.42 -7.11 4.31
C ARG A 71 -3.81 -7.59 5.70
N ASN A 72 -2.99 -7.29 6.71
CA ASN A 72 -3.17 -7.76 8.08
C ASN A 72 -3.38 -6.57 9.01
N LEU A 73 -4.61 -6.33 9.45
CA LEU A 73 -4.94 -5.19 10.31
C LEU A 73 -4.24 -5.33 11.67
N VAL A 74 -3.49 -4.29 12.04
CA VAL A 74 -2.69 -4.20 13.26
C VAL A 74 -3.42 -3.38 14.31
N ASP A 75 -3.89 -2.19 13.95
CA ASP A 75 -4.57 -1.25 14.83
C ASP A 75 -5.59 -0.40 14.06
N THR A 76 -6.61 0.06 14.76
CA THR A 76 -7.71 0.89 14.20
C THR A 76 -7.63 2.35 14.62
N GLY A 77 -6.62 2.75 15.40
CA GLY A 77 -6.35 4.15 15.72
C GLY A 77 -7.54 4.90 16.31
N ASN A 78 -8.41 4.21 17.06
CA ASN A 78 -9.69 4.75 17.54
C ASN A 78 -10.53 5.38 16.39
N ASP A 79 -10.63 4.66 15.27
CA ASP A 79 -11.32 5.03 14.03
C ASP A 79 -10.71 6.22 13.27
N LYS A 80 -9.57 6.76 13.71
CA LYS A 80 -8.87 7.86 13.03
C LYS A 80 -7.93 7.39 11.93
N TYR A 81 -7.42 6.16 12.01
CA TYR A 81 -6.58 5.57 10.99
C TYR A 81 -6.68 4.04 10.97
N ASN A 82 -6.28 3.40 9.87
CA ASN A 82 -5.99 1.97 9.86
C ASN A 82 -4.49 1.74 9.74
N LEU A 83 -3.92 0.98 10.68
CA LEU A 83 -2.54 0.51 10.62
C LEU A 83 -2.54 -0.95 10.18
N ILE A 84 -1.86 -1.26 9.08
CA ILE A 84 -1.97 -2.55 8.40
C ILE A 84 -0.56 -3.05 8.04
N ALA A 85 -0.24 -4.27 8.42
CA ALA A 85 0.94 -4.97 7.90
C ALA A 85 0.60 -5.62 6.55
N LEU A 86 1.25 -5.16 5.48
CA LEU A 86 1.21 -5.81 4.18
C LEU A 86 2.36 -6.79 4.07
N CYS A 87 2.06 -8.01 3.61
CA CYS A 87 3.03 -9.07 3.43
C CYS A 87 3.10 -9.43 1.97
N TRP A 88 4.28 -9.27 1.38
CA TRP A 88 4.57 -9.44 -0.03
C TRP A 88 5.50 -10.64 -0.17
N SER A 89 5.00 -11.72 -0.77
CA SER A 89 5.87 -12.80 -1.22
C SER A 89 6.72 -12.32 -2.41
N GLU A 90 7.61 -13.17 -2.88
CA GLU A 90 8.58 -12.89 -3.93
C GLU A 90 7.88 -12.40 -5.22
N GLY A 91 8.35 -11.29 -5.77
CA GLY A 91 7.84 -10.69 -7.01
C GLY A 91 6.40 -10.13 -6.94
N GLN A 92 5.74 -10.19 -5.78
CA GLN A 92 4.35 -9.72 -5.66
C GLN A 92 4.27 -8.20 -5.68
N GLY A 93 3.19 -7.69 -6.27
CA GLY A 93 2.89 -6.26 -6.30
C GLY A 93 1.40 -5.95 -6.26
N SER A 94 1.08 -4.69 -6.01
CA SER A 94 -0.27 -4.17 -6.11
C SER A 94 -0.63 -3.84 -7.56
N GLY A 95 -1.92 -3.55 -7.82
CA GLY A 95 -2.28 -2.74 -8.97
C GLY A 95 -1.86 -1.28 -8.78
N ILE A 96 -2.02 -0.46 -9.82
CA ILE A 96 -1.95 1.00 -9.70
C ILE A 96 -3.22 1.44 -8.98
N HIS A 97 -3.12 2.22 -7.91
CA HIS A 97 -4.29 2.57 -7.10
C HIS A 97 -4.23 3.96 -6.46
N SER A 98 -5.41 4.44 -6.07
CA SER A 98 -5.62 5.66 -5.29
C SER A 98 -5.86 5.36 -3.80
N HIS A 99 -5.95 6.43 -3.01
CA HIS A 99 -6.04 6.40 -1.55
C HIS A 99 -7.36 6.94 -0.99
N ALA A 100 -8.35 7.20 -1.84
CA ALA A 100 -9.70 7.66 -1.45
C ALA A 100 -9.63 8.90 -0.53
N ASP A 101 -8.89 9.92 -0.99
CA ASP A 101 -8.66 11.19 -0.28
C ASP A 101 -8.02 11.04 1.11
N SER A 102 -7.41 9.87 1.39
CA SER A 102 -6.73 9.59 2.65
C SER A 102 -5.22 9.78 2.54
N HIS A 103 -4.60 10.15 3.65
CA HIS A 103 -3.16 10.10 3.83
C HIS A 103 -2.70 8.64 3.85
N CYS A 104 -1.65 8.30 3.11
CA CYS A 104 -1.02 6.99 3.11
C CYS A 104 0.45 7.13 3.51
N PHE A 105 0.81 6.54 4.64
CA PHE A 105 2.20 6.42 5.08
C PHE A 105 2.63 4.96 4.96
N VAL A 106 3.83 4.72 4.46
CA VAL A 106 4.38 3.37 4.34
C VAL A 106 5.74 3.32 5.03
N LYS A 107 5.91 2.36 5.94
CA LYS A 107 7.21 2.02 6.53
C LYS A 107 7.60 0.60 6.14
N VAL A 108 8.79 0.39 5.61
CA VAL A 108 9.29 -0.97 5.33
C VAL A 108 9.77 -1.60 6.64
N LEU A 109 9.19 -2.73 7.02
CA LEU A 109 9.56 -3.49 8.21
C LEU A 109 10.65 -4.51 7.92
N ASP A 110 10.64 -5.13 6.74
CA ASP A 110 11.65 -6.10 6.31
C ASP A 110 11.67 -6.20 4.78
N GLY A 111 12.84 -6.53 4.22
CA GLY A 111 13.06 -6.56 2.77
C GLY A 111 13.16 -5.17 2.13
N ASP A 112 12.90 -5.13 0.82
CA ASP A 112 12.85 -3.92 -0.01
C ASP A 112 11.49 -3.79 -0.68
N LEU A 113 11.01 -2.55 -0.84
CA LEU A 113 9.74 -2.25 -1.47
C LEU A 113 9.94 -1.16 -2.53
N ARG A 114 9.54 -1.45 -3.77
CA ARG A 114 9.57 -0.50 -4.89
C ARG A 114 8.22 0.21 -5.01
N GLU A 115 8.25 1.52 -5.00
CA GLU A 115 7.12 2.41 -5.29
C GLU A 115 7.29 2.97 -6.70
N THR A 116 6.30 2.73 -7.56
CA THR A 116 6.21 3.39 -8.88
C THR A 116 5.03 4.34 -8.86
N MET A 117 5.29 5.64 -8.99
CA MET A 117 4.26 6.69 -9.00
C MET A 117 3.76 6.97 -10.42
N TYR A 118 2.48 7.29 -10.54
CA TYR A 118 1.78 7.56 -11.80
C TYR A 118 0.98 8.87 -11.71
N ASP A 119 0.88 9.58 -12.84
CA ASP A 119 -0.08 10.68 -12.98
C ASP A 119 -1.51 10.11 -13.03
N TRP A 120 -2.50 10.92 -12.64
CA TRP A 120 -3.90 10.57 -12.85
C TRP A 120 -4.21 10.49 -14.36
N PRO A 121 -5.02 9.50 -14.80
CA PRO A 121 -5.47 9.45 -16.19
C PRO A 121 -6.33 10.67 -16.49
N LYS A 122 -6.27 11.18 -17.72
CA LYS A 122 -7.16 12.25 -18.15
C LYS A 122 -8.51 11.63 -18.58
N PRO A 123 -9.65 12.27 -18.27
CA PRO A 123 -10.97 11.68 -18.53
C PRO A 123 -11.25 11.27 -19.98
N ASP A 124 -10.66 11.97 -20.96
CA ASP A 124 -10.95 11.79 -22.38
C ASP A 124 -9.77 11.17 -23.17
N GLU A 125 -8.72 10.70 -22.48
CA GLU A 125 -7.58 10.03 -23.12
C GLU A 125 -7.47 8.59 -22.59
N GLU A 126 -7.92 7.63 -23.41
CA GLU A 126 -7.56 6.23 -23.21
C GLU A 126 -6.11 6.01 -23.64
N GLY A 127 -5.32 5.37 -22.78
CA GLY A 127 -3.93 5.10 -23.08
C GLY A 127 -3.12 4.67 -21.88
N GLU A 128 -1.84 4.42 -22.14
CA GLU A 128 -0.92 3.94 -21.12
C GLU A 128 -0.73 5.00 -20.02
N MET A 129 -0.84 4.56 -18.76
CA MET A 129 -0.65 5.42 -17.60
C MET A 129 0.77 5.95 -17.56
N LYS A 130 0.89 7.27 -17.42
CA LYS A 130 2.18 7.95 -17.39
C LYS A 130 2.87 7.78 -16.04
N GLN A 131 4.00 7.07 -16.05
CA GLN A 131 4.88 6.94 -14.90
C GLN A 131 5.57 8.29 -14.59
N LYS A 132 5.63 8.63 -13.30
CA LYS A 132 6.29 9.85 -12.79
C LYS A 132 7.66 9.57 -12.23
N GLU A 133 7.74 8.58 -11.33
CA GLU A 133 8.92 8.34 -10.50
C GLU A 133 8.94 6.88 -10.06
N ILE A 134 10.14 6.34 -9.82
CA ILE A 134 10.35 5.05 -9.19
C ILE A 134 11.31 5.25 -8.03
N ASN A 135 10.91 4.80 -6.85
CA ASN A 135 11.72 4.79 -5.64
C ASN A 135 11.78 3.39 -5.04
N THR A 136 12.90 3.03 -4.41
CA THR A 136 13.04 1.79 -3.66
C THR A 136 13.38 2.11 -2.22
N TYR A 137 12.60 1.58 -1.29
CA TYR A 137 12.77 1.76 0.14
C TYR A 137 13.19 0.42 0.75
N GLY A 138 14.36 0.41 1.38
CA GLY A 138 14.79 -0.72 2.19
C GLY A 138 14.22 -0.67 3.61
N LYS A 139 14.55 -1.69 4.41
CA LYS A 139 14.18 -1.80 5.82
C LYS A 139 14.32 -0.48 6.58
N ASN A 140 13.29 -0.14 7.34
CA ASN A 140 13.08 1.10 8.09
C ASN A 140 12.82 2.36 7.25
N GLY A 141 12.93 2.31 5.93
CA GLY A 141 12.54 3.40 5.04
C GLY A 141 11.07 3.77 5.21
N VAL A 142 10.77 5.07 5.09
CA VAL A 142 9.42 5.63 5.23
C VAL A 142 9.12 6.49 4.00
N THR A 143 7.95 6.28 3.40
CA THR A 143 7.41 7.12 2.31
C THR A 143 5.98 7.57 2.64
N TYR A 144 5.50 8.54 1.87
CA TYR A 144 4.18 9.14 2.03
C TYR A 144 3.60 9.50 0.67
N ILE A 145 2.30 9.26 0.52
CA ILE A 145 1.52 9.67 -0.65
C ILE A 145 0.10 10.04 -0.24
N ASN A 146 -0.53 10.90 -1.03
CA ASN A 146 -1.98 11.08 -1.07
C ASN A 146 -2.42 11.33 -2.52
N ASP A 147 -3.73 11.41 -2.75
CA ASP A 147 -4.31 11.54 -4.09
C ASP A 147 -3.89 12.84 -4.82
N SER A 148 -3.48 13.89 -4.09
CA SER A 148 -2.95 15.12 -4.71
C SER A 148 -1.55 14.95 -5.33
N MET A 149 -0.79 13.95 -4.87
CA MET A 149 0.56 13.66 -5.38
C MET A 149 0.52 12.73 -6.60
N GLY A 150 -0.48 11.85 -6.66
CA GLY A 150 -0.70 10.93 -7.77
C GLY A 150 -1.20 9.57 -7.31
N LEU A 151 -1.03 8.59 -8.20
CA LEU A 151 -1.34 7.19 -7.98
C LEU A 151 -0.05 6.41 -7.78
N HIS A 152 -0.10 5.21 -7.21
CA HIS A 152 1.10 4.37 -7.15
C HIS A 152 0.86 2.88 -7.29
N ARG A 153 1.94 2.15 -7.59
CA ARG A 153 2.05 0.70 -7.46
C ARG A 153 3.20 0.38 -6.51
N MET A 154 2.96 -0.53 -5.57
CA MET A 154 3.96 -1.02 -4.62
C MET A 154 4.29 -2.47 -4.91
N GLU A 155 5.58 -2.81 -4.97
CA GLU A 155 6.06 -4.12 -5.42
C GLU A 155 7.22 -4.59 -4.55
N ASN A 156 7.25 -5.88 -4.21
CA ASN A 156 8.46 -6.54 -3.76
C ASN A 156 9.31 -6.88 -5.00
N PRO A 157 10.45 -6.21 -5.23
CA PRO A 157 11.27 -6.46 -6.41
C PRO A 157 12.11 -7.73 -6.30
N SER A 158 12.21 -8.36 -5.11
CA SER A 158 13.00 -9.57 -4.91
C SER A 158 12.27 -10.80 -5.43
N ASN A 159 13.02 -11.68 -6.09
CA ASN A 159 12.55 -13.01 -6.52
C ASN A 159 12.91 -14.13 -5.52
N SER A 160 13.61 -13.79 -4.42
CA SER A 160 14.12 -14.74 -3.44
C SER A 160 13.71 -14.44 -2.00
N ASP A 161 13.34 -13.19 -1.73
CA ASP A 161 13.09 -12.72 -0.38
C ASP A 161 11.71 -12.11 -0.26
N GLN A 162 11.06 -12.37 0.87
CA GLN A 162 9.79 -11.75 1.23
C GLN A 162 10.01 -10.31 1.73
N CYS A 163 8.98 -9.48 1.59
CA CYS A 163 8.93 -8.13 2.14
C CYS A 163 7.74 -7.97 3.08
N VAL A 164 7.93 -7.17 4.14
CA VAL A 164 6.84 -6.73 5.02
C VAL A 164 6.87 -5.21 5.12
N SER A 165 5.73 -4.57 4.92
CA SER A 165 5.55 -3.13 5.11
C SER A 165 4.40 -2.82 6.05
N LEU A 166 4.49 -1.70 6.75
CA LEU A 166 3.47 -1.16 7.63
C LEU A 166 2.85 0.05 6.94
N HIS A 167 1.55 -0.01 6.68
CA HIS A 167 0.79 1.04 6.03
C HIS A 167 -0.14 1.70 7.04
N LEU A 168 -0.15 3.03 7.09
CA LEU A 168 -1.09 3.83 7.87
C LEU A 168 -1.96 4.64 6.91
N TYR A 169 -3.28 4.46 6.98
CA TYR A 169 -4.26 5.22 6.21
C TYR A 169 -5.13 6.08 7.13
N SER A 170 -5.20 7.39 6.87
CA SER A 170 -6.04 8.31 7.64
C SER A 170 -6.75 9.35 6.74
N PRO A 171 -8.08 9.47 6.79
CA PRO A 171 -9.01 8.62 7.52
C PRO A 171 -8.97 7.15 7.02
N PRO A 172 -9.52 6.18 7.76
CA PRO A 172 -9.65 4.82 7.27
C PRO A 172 -10.69 4.75 6.14
N PHE A 173 -10.41 3.95 5.12
CA PHE A 173 -11.33 3.68 4.01
C PHE A 173 -11.49 2.17 3.75
N ASN A 174 -12.59 1.81 3.07
CA ASN A 174 -12.90 0.42 2.71
C ASN A 174 -13.02 0.20 1.19
N MET A 175 -12.88 1.26 0.40
CA MET A 175 -12.96 1.25 -1.06
C MET A 175 -11.81 2.09 -1.62
N CYS A 176 -11.17 1.61 -2.68
CA CYS A 176 -10.19 2.37 -3.44
C CYS A 176 -10.41 2.16 -4.93
N LYS A 177 -9.81 3.02 -5.75
CA LYS A 177 -9.80 2.85 -7.20
C LYS A 177 -8.53 2.15 -7.62
N CYS A 178 -8.66 1.12 -8.45
CA CYS A 178 -7.55 0.46 -9.13
C CYS A 178 -7.59 0.84 -10.61
N PHE A 179 -6.43 1.01 -11.22
CA PHE A 179 -6.29 1.49 -12.60
C PHE A 179 -5.56 0.45 -13.44
N ASP A 180 -6.08 0.18 -14.62
CA ASP A 180 -5.39 -0.59 -15.63
C ASP A 180 -4.25 0.24 -16.25
N GLN A 181 -3.03 -0.29 -16.23
CA GLN A 181 -1.86 0.46 -16.69
C GLN A 181 -1.92 0.81 -18.18
N ARG A 182 -2.55 -0.03 -19.03
CA ARG A 182 -2.50 0.13 -20.48
C ARG A 182 -3.55 1.09 -21.01
N THR A 183 -4.66 1.22 -20.29
CA THR A 183 -5.85 1.95 -20.74
C THR A 183 -6.21 3.12 -19.83
N GLY A 184 -5.75 3.11 -18.58
CA GLY A 184 -6.19 4.06 -17.55
C GLY A 184 -7.60 3.78 -17.02
N HIS A 185 -8.26 2.69 -17.48
CA HIS A 185 -9.59 2.32 -17.03
C HIS A 185 -9.58 2.05 -15.52
N VAL A 186 -10.61 2.55 -14.84
CA VAL A 186 -10.74 2.51 -13.39
C VAL A 186 -11.78 1.48 -12.93
N ALA A 187 -11.43 0.70 -11.91
CA ALA A 187 -12.34 -0.18 -11.20
C ALA A 187 -12.36 0.15 -9.71
N GLU A 188 -13.54 0.24 -9.11
CA GLU A 188 -13.66 0.34 -7.65
C GLU A 188 -13.44 -1.03 -7.01
N THR A 189 -12.58 -1.07 -5.99
CA THR A 189 -12.17 -2.30 -5.33
C THR A 189 -12.35 -2.18 -3.82
N LYS A 190 -13.05 -3.16 -3.24
CA LYS A 190 -13.23 -3.25 -1.79
C LYS A 190 -11.96 -3.75 -1.13
N VAL A 191 -11.49 -3.00 -0.13
CA VAL A 191 -10.39 -3.42 0.73
C VAL A 191 -10.85 -4.55 1.64
N THR A 192 -10.12 -5.67 1.62
CA THR A 192 -10.35 -6.81 2.51
C THR A 192 -9.12 -7.10 3.36
N PHE A 193 -9.36 -7.61 4.57
CA PHE A 193 -8.29 -8.02 5.49
C PHE A 193 -8.14 -9.53 5.48
N TRP A 194 -6.90 -9.99 5.27
CA TRP A 194 -6.50 -11.38 5.43
C TRP A 194 -6.48 -11.78 6.91
N SER A 195 -5.99 -10.92 7.79
CA SER A 195 -6.14 -11.10 9.22
C SER A 195 -6.43 -9.78 9.92
N GLN A 196 -6.98 -9.89 11.12
CA GLN A 196 -7.20 -8.75 12.00
C GLN A 196 -6.66 -9.09 13.38
N PHE A 197 -5.83 -8.20 13.93
CA PHE A 197 -5.26 -8.32 15.26
C PHE A 197 -4.51 -9.65 15.46
N GLY A 198 -3.86 -10.16 14.40
CA GLY A 198 -3.13 -11.43 14.41
C GLY A 198 -3.98 -12.68 14.19
N ASN A 199 -5.30 -12.55 13.97
CA ASN A 199 -6.22 -13.69 13.77
C ASN A 199 -6.75 -13.71 12.34
N ARG A 200 -6.73 -14.89 11.69
CA ARG A 200 -7.21 -15.06 10.30
C ARG A 200 -8.69 -14.70 10.21
N THR A 201 -9.07 -13.88 9.24
CA THR A 201 -10.48 -13.59 8.98
C THR A 201 -11.17 -14.82 8.36
N PRO A 202 -12.43 -15.12 8.73
CA PRO A 202 -13.17 -16.22 8.12
C PRO A 202 -13.28 -16.05 6.61
N PHE A 203 -13.08 -17.13 5.86
CA PHE A 203 -13.33 -17.13 4.43
C PHE A 203 -14.83 -16.92 4.20
N LYS A 204 -15.21 -15.74 3.72
CA LYS A 204 -16.57 -15.49 3.23
C LYS A 204 -16.54 -15.73 1.72
N VAL A 205 -17.27 -16.75 1.25
CA VAL A 205 -17.54 -16.93 -0.18
C VAL A 205 -18.28 -15.67 -0.64
N LEU A 206 -17.60 -14.81 -1.39
CA LEU A 206 -18.25 -13.70 -2.08
C LEU A 206 -19.23 -14.31 -3.08
N LYS A 207 -20.51 -13.94 -3.00
CA LYS A 207 -21.50 -14.39 -3.99
C LYS A 207 -21.09 -13.79 -5.34
N LYS A 208 -21.35 -14.51 -6.44
CA LYS A 208 -20.94 -14.23 -7.83
C LYS A 208 -21.20 -12.80 -8.35
N GLN A 209 -21.96 -11.97 -7.63
CA GLN A 209 -22.19 -10.55 -7.93
C GLN A 209 -21.04 -9.63 -7.47
N ASP A 210 -20.19 -10.06 -6.54
CA ASP A 210 -19.07 -9.26 -6.02
C ASP A 210 -17.74 -9.53 -6.76
N SER A 211 -17.71 -10.52 -7.67
CA SER A 211 -16.50 -10.97 -8.37
C SER A 211 -16.36 -10.46 -9.80
N GLN A 212 -17.34 -9.70 -10.31
CA GLN A 212 -17.30 -9.18 -11.68
C GLN A 212 -16.42 -7.92 -11.83
N ALA A 213 -15.85 -7.41 -10.73
CA ALA A 213 -14.96 -6.24 -10.72
C ALA A 213 -13.48 -6.57 -10.99
N CYS A 214 -13.13 -7.83 -11.25
CA CYS A 214 -11.81 -8.20 -11.79
C CYS A 214 -12.01 -9.09 -13.02
N PHE A 215 -11.89 -8.48 -14.20
CA PHE A 215 -11.90 -9.10 -15.53
C PHE A 215 -13.21 -9.79 -15.94
N SER A 216 -14.13 -9.02 -16.52
CA SER A 216 -14.94 -9.51 -17.65
C SER A 216 -14.35 -8.93 -18.93
N VAL A 217 -13.54 -9.71 -19.63
CA VAL A 217 -13.39 -9.55 -21.08
C VAL A 217 -14.72 -9.99 -21.69
N GLU A 218 -15.46 -9.04 -22.26
CA GLU A 218 -16.57 -9.39 -23.14
C GLU A 218 -15.98 -10.03 -24.41
N GLU A 219 -16.25 -11.32 -24.56
CA GLU A 219 -15.92 -12.13 -25.72
C GLU A 219 -16.78 -11.65 -26.90
N ASN A 220 -16.20 -10.82 -27.76
CA ASN A 220 -16.72 -10.57 -29.12
C ASN A 220 -15.55 -10.14 -30.04
N ALA A 221 -14.74 -11.11 -30.45
CA ALA A 221 -13.98 -11.03 -31.70
C ALA A 221 -13.66 -12.45 -32.16
N GLU A 222 -14.03 -12.76 -33.40
CA GLU A 222 -13.83 -14.05 -34.06
C GLU A 222 -12.36 -14.51 -33.96
N ILE A 223 -12.16 -15.76 -33.53
CA ILE A 223 -10.86 -16.40 -33.38
C ILE A 223 -10.37 -16.88 -34.75
N ASP A 224 -9.35 -16.22 -35.30
CA ASP A 224 -8.46 -16.80 -36.30
C ASP A 224 -7.38 -17.62 -35.58
N ALA A 225 -7.42 -18.93 -35.74
CA ALA A 225 -6.57 -19.88 -35.05
C ALA A 225 -5.19 -19.95 -35.73
N ASN A 226 -4.29 -18.99 -35.47
CA ASN A 226 -2.86 -19.19 -35.79
C ASN A 226 -1.82 -18.23 -35.17
N THR A 227 -2.04 -17.67 -33.98
CA THR A 227 -0.97 -16.90 -33.29
C THR A 227 -0.99 -17.06 -31.78
N LEU A 228 -0.25 -18.06 -31.29
CA LEU A 228 0.24 -18.11 -29.91
C LEU A 228 1.76 -17.90 -29.94
N PRO A 229 2.32 -16.92 -29.22
CA PRO A 229 3.66 -17.03 -28.70
C PRO A 229 3.61 -17.42 -27.22
N TYR A 230 4.06 -18.65 -27.00
CA TYR A 230 4.51 -19.22 -25.75
C TYR A 230 5.69 -18.41 -25.18
N CYS A 231 5.69 -18.13 -23.88
CA CYS A 231 6.90 -17.89 -23.12
C CYS A 231 6.73 -18.54 -21.74
N GLY A 232 7.25 -19.78 -21.63
CA GLY A 232 7.47 -20.44 -20.36
C GLY A 232 8.93 -20.27 -19.92
N SER A 233 9.21 -20.70 -18.69
CA SER A 233 10.48 -21.31 -18.29
C SER A 233 10.28 -22.16 -17.03
N PRO A 234 11.13 -23.18 -16.81
CA PRO A 234 10.70 -24.49 -16.33
C PRO A 234 11.02 -24.77 -14.86
N ILE A 235 10.18 -25.62 -14.25
CA ILE A 235 10.45 -26.32 -13.00
C ILE A 235 11.15 -27.65 -13.32
N THR A 236 12.36 -27.84 -12.80
CA THR A 236 13.03 -29.15 -12.74
C THR A 236 12.57 -29.93 -11.51
N GLU A 237 12.05 -31.13 -11.74
CA GLU A 237 11.78 -32.16 -10.74
C GLU A 237 13.09 -32.79 -10.26
N CYS A 238 13.22 -32.99 -8.94
CA CYS A 238 14.12 -33.99 -8.36
C CYS A 238 13.24 -35.06 -7.71
N GLU A 239 13.17 -36.23 -8.33
CA GLU A 239 12.61 -37.44 -7.74
C GLU A 239 13.69 -38.20 -6.95
N ASN A 240 13.25 -38.84 -5.87
CA ASN A 240 14.01 -39.73 -5.02
C ASN A 240 14.41 -41.03 -5.75
N ASN A 241 15.70 -41.38 -5.70
CA ASN A 241 16.19 -42.70 -5.33
C ASN A 241 17.68 -42.65 -4.97
#